data_AF-A0A0C1ECL7-F1
#
_entry.id   AF-A0A0C1ECL7-F1
#
_cell.length_a   1.000
_cell.length_b   1.000
_cell.length_c   1.000
_cell.angle_alpha   90.00
_cell.angle_beta   90.00
_cell.angle_gamma   90.00
#
_symmetry.space_group_name_H-M   'P 1'
#
loop_
_entity.id
_entity.type
_entity.pdbx_description
1 polymer ?
#
loop_
_entity_poly.entity_id
_entity_poly.type
_entity_poly.pdbx_seq_one_letter_code
_entity_poly.pdbx_strand_id
1 'polypeptide(L)'
;MANAQTTATKQEIYAVAQRLKHASPVWRAALLRINGAKITKGSNLDGDKLDLDAQRWHITMLGITGDGWSLKEMLDNWIWWAELHHKFDAARRATDGRTDCPYNGQPPAP
;
A
#
# COMPACT_ATOMS: atom_id res chain seq x y z
N MET A 1 8.84 -26.11 -10.13
CA MET A 1 9.56 -25.04 -9.42
C MET A 1 8.52 -24.09 -8.86
N ALA A 2 8.18 -24.22 -7.58
CA ALA A 2 7.17 -23.38 -6.94
C ALA A 2 7.84 -22.05 -6.54
N ASN A 3 7.44 -20.95 -7.19
CA ASN A 3 7.84 -19.61 -6.76
C ASN A 3 7.25 -19.36 -5.37
N ALA A 4 8.10 -19.31 -4.35
CA ALA A 4 7.71 -18.76 -3.07
C ALA A 4 7.29 -17.31 -3.32
N GLN A 5 6.00 -17.04 -3.33
CA GLN A 5 5.49 -15.67 -3.27
C GLN A 5 5.93 -15.11 -1.92
N THR A 6 7.04 -14.38 -1.91
CA THR A 6 7.50 -13.63 -0.75
C THR A 6 6.41 -12.61 -0.43
N THR A 7 5.58 -12.92 0.56
CA THR A 7 4.57 -11.99 1.05
C THR A 7 5.27 -10.74 1.56
N ALA A 8 4.90 -9.58 1.02
CA ALA A 8 5.47 -8.31 1.44
C ALA A 8 5.28 -8.12 2.95
N THR A 9 6.34 -7.72 3.64
CA THR A 9 6.30 -7.42 5.06
C THR A 9 5.48 -6.16 5.31
N LYS A 10 4.91 -6.04 6.52
CA LYS A 10 4.13 -4.86 6.91
C LYS A 10 4.96 -3.57 6.87
N GLN A 11 6.26 -3.66 7.17
CA GLN A 11 7.19 -2.53 7.10
C GLN A 11 7.42 -2.09 5.65
N GLU A 12 7.56 -3.02 4.71
CA GLU A 12 7.68 -2.71 3.28
C GLU A 12 6.42 -2.03 2.75
N ILE A 13 5.24 -2.57 3.10
CA ILE A 13 3.93 -1.99 2.75
C ILE A 13 3.84 -0.53 3.25
N TYR A 14 4.17 -0.31 4.53
CA TYR A 14 4.14 1.02 5.13
C TYR A 14 5.15 1.98 4.49
N ALA A 15 6.38 1.53 4.25
CA ALA A 15 7.41 2.34 3.61
C ALA A 15 7.00 2.76 2.19
N VAL A 16 6.39 1.86 1.41
CA VAL A 16 5.86 2.18 0.08
C VAL A 16 4.71 3.19 0.17
N ALA A 17 3.81 3.04 1.15
CA ALA A 17 2.73 4.01 1.39
C ALA A 17 3.27 5.42 1.69
N GLN A 18 4.26 5.54 2.58
CA GLN A 18 4.88 6.84 2.90
C GLN A 18 5.58 7.46 1.67
N ARG A 19 6.31 6.65 0.89
CA ARG A 19 6.95 7.12 -0.35
C ARG A 19 5.92 7.62 -1.36
N LEU A 20 4.81 6.89 -1.55
CA LEU A 20 3.72 7.31 -2.45
C LEU A 20 3.06 8.61 -2.00
N LYS A 21 2.80 8.76 -0.69
CA LYS A 21 2.19 9.95 -0.10
C LYS A 21 2.99 11.22 -0.42
N HIS A 22 4.31 11.16 -0.27
CA HIS A 22 5.20 12.32 -0.45
C HIS A 22 5.81 12.46 -1.85
N ALA A 23 5.66 11.46 -2.73
CA ALA A 23 6.18 11.51 -4.09
C ALA A 23 5.40 12.49 -4.98
N SER A 24 6.10 13.10 -5.94
CA SER A 24 5.48 13.84 -7.05
C SER A 24 4.72 12.89 -7.98
N PRO A 25 3.79 13.39 -8.83
CA PRO A 25 2.97 12.54 -9.71
C PRO A 25 3.79 11.57 -10.59
N VAL A 26 4.90 12.04 -11.17
CA VAL A 26 5.80 11.21 -12.00
C VAL A 26 6.45 10.10 -11.16
N TRP A 27 6.92 10.45 -9.96
CA TRP A 27 7.54 9.48 -9.06
C TRP A 27 6.52 8.47 -8.49
N ARG A 28 5.26 8.88 -8.27
CA ARG A 28 4.19 7.94 -7.91
C ARG A 28 4.00 6.88 -8.98
N ALA A 29 3.91 7.26 -10.25
CA ALA A 29 3.79 6.31 -11.34
C ALA A 29 4.98 5.32 -11.41
N ALA A 30 6.19 5.83 -11.21
CA ALA A 30 7.39 4.98 -11.14
C ALA A 30 7.34 4.00 -9.95
N LEU A 31 6.98 4.48 -8.76
CA LEU A 31 6.85 3.65 -7.55
C LEU A 31 5.80 2.56 -7.72
N LEU A 32 4.65 2.86 -8.34
CA LEU A 32 3.61 1.87 -8.62
C LEU A 32 4.13 0.76 -9.54
N ARG A 33 4.88 1.13 -10.60
CA ARG A 33 5.49 0.16 -11.51
C ARG A 33 6.54 -0.71 -10.83
N ILE A 34 7.44 -0.10 -10.05
CA ILE A 34 8.52 -0.80 -9.34
C ILE A 34 7.96 -1.84 -8.35
N ASN A 35 6.86 -1.51 -7.68
CA ASN A 35 6.22 -2.38 -6.68
C ASN A 35 5.18 -3.33 -7.29
N GLY A 36 5.10 -3.42 -8.62
CA GLY A 36 4.23 -4.37 -9.31
C GLY A 36 2.74 -4.09 -9.13
N ALA A 37 2.34 -2.82 -8.99
CA ALA A 37 0.94 -2.44 -8.89
C ALA A 37 0.15 -2.91 -10.11
N LYS A 38 -0.98 -3.58 -9.86
CA LYS A 38 -1.98 -3.90 -10.88
C LYS A 38 -3.11 -2.92 -10.74
N ILE A 39 -3.36 -2.10 -11.76
CA ILE A 39 -4.43 -1.11 -11.77
C ILE A 39 -5.47 -1.53 -12.80
N THR A 40 -6.72 -1.68 -12.34
CA THR A 40 -7.88 -1.93 -13.19
C THR A 40 -8.70 -0.65 -13.24
N LYS A 41 -8.93 -0.15 -14.45
CA LYS A 41 -9.76 1.04 -14.67
C LYS A 41 -11.24 0.66 -14.53
N GLY A 42 -12.02 1.54 -13.90
CA GLY A 42 -13.48 1.41 -13.86
C GLY A 42 -14.10 1.46 -15.25
N SER A 43 -15.08 0.60 -15.49
CA SER A 43 -15.89 0.57 -16.71
C SER A 43 -16.84 1.76 -16.76
N ASN A 44 -16.99 2.32 -17.96
CA ASN A 44 -17.98 3.35 -18.29
C ASN A 44 -19.01 2.83 -19.31
N LEU A 45 -19.09 1.52 -19.50
CA LEU A 45 -20.03 0.91 -20.43
C LEU A 45 -21.46 1.01 -19.88
N ASP A 46 -22.43 1.23 -20.77
CA ASP A 46 -23.84 1.35 -20.37
C ASP A 46 -24.37 0.10 -19.65
N GLY A 47 -23.86 -1.09 -20.01
CA GLY A 47 -24.21 -2.36 -19.36
C GLY A 47 -23.73 -2.48 -17.92
N ASP A 48 -22.68 -1.75 -17.54
CA ASP A 48 -22.05 -1.82 -16.21
C ASP A 48 -22.56 -0.71 -15.27
N LYS A 49 -23.51 0.12 -15.73
CA LYS A 49 -24.08 1.23 -14.94
C LYS A 49 -24.77 0.78 -13.64
N LEU A 50 -25.22 -0.47 -13.58
CA LEU A 50 -25.83 -1.07 -12.40
C LEU A 50 -24.81 -1.81 -11.51
N ASP A 51 -23.60 -2.05 -12.02
CA ASP A 51 -22.50 -2.65 -11.26
C ASP A 51 -21.56 -1.53 -10.77
N LEU A 52 -21.77 -1.13 -9.52
CA LEU A 52 -20.98 -0.08 -8.87
C LEU A 52 -19.52 -0.48 -8.70
N ASP A 53 -19.21 -1.77 -8.57
CA ASP A 53 -17.84 -2.25 -8.40
C ASP A 53 -17.11 -2.25 -9.75
N ALA A 54 -17.80 -2.60 -10.84
CA ALA A 54 -17.26 -2.48 -12.20
C ALA A 54 -16.91 -1.04 -12.55
N GLN A 55 -17.62 -0.05 -12.00
CA GLN A 55 -17.35 1.38 -12.24
C GLN A 55 -16.17 1.94 -11.44
N ARG A 56 -15.70 1.23 -10.41
CA ARG A 56 -14.58 1.70 -9.57
C ARG A 56 -13.24 1.40 -10.21
N TRP A 57 -12.29 2.28 -9.94
CA TRP A 57 -10.88 2.00 -10.10
C TRP A 57 -10.42 1.06 -9.00
N HIS A 58 -9.57 0.10 -9.35
CA HIS A 58 -8.99 -0.85 -8.41
C HIS A 58 -7.48 -0.87 -8.55
N ILE A 59 -6.77 -0.94 -7.43
CA ILE A 59 -5.34 -1.18 -7.37
C ILE A 59 -5.07 -2.36 -6.44
N THR A 60 -4.27 -3.32 -6.90
CA THR A 60 -3.71 -4.37 -6.05
C THR A 60 -2.19 -4.28 -6.07
N MET A 61 -1.58 -4.15 -4.91
CA MET A 61 -0.14 -4.02 -4.74
C MET A 61 0.27 -4.58 -3.37
N LEU A 62 1.34 -5.38 -3.32
CA LEU A 62 1.87 -5.98 -2.09
C LEU A 62 0.83 -6.75 -1.25
N GLY A 63 -0.17 -7.36 -1.90
CA GLY A 63 -1.25 -8.11 -1.23
C GLY A 63 -2.35 -7.25 -0.62
N ILE A 64 -2.31 -5.93 -0.80
CA ILE A 64 -3.38 -5.00 -0.40
C ILE A 64 -4.11 -4.50 -1.64
N THR A 65 -5.43 -4.41 -1.53
CA THR A 65 -6.29 -3.80 -2.55
C THR A 65 -6.83 -2.47 -2.05
N GLY A 66 -6.90 -1.48 -2.95
CA GLY A 66 -7.63 -0.24 -2.75
C GLY A 66 -8.55 0.01 -3.94
N ASP A 67 -9.70 0.62 -3.69
CA ASP A 67 -10.68 0.96 -4.71
C ASP A 67 -11.11 2.43 -4.58
N GLY A 68 -11.70 2.99 -5.63
CA GLY A 68 -12.25 4.35 -5.59
C GLY A 68 -12.90 4.78 -6.91
N TRP A 69 -13.64 5.89 -6.90
CA TRP A 69 -14.33 6.41 -8.09
C TRP A 69 -13.39 7.15 -9.04
N SER A 70 -12.18 7.46 -8.59
CA SER A 70 -11.13 8.06 -9.40
C SER A 70 -9.78 7.42 -9.12
N LEU A 71 -8.83 7.60 -10.05
CA LEU A 71 -7.44 7.16 -9.86
C LEU A 71 -6.82 7.72 -8.57
N LYS A 72 -7.13 8.98 -8.22
CA LYS A 72 -6.62 9.62 -7.00
C LYS A 72 -7.23 8.98 -5.76
N GLU A 73 -8.54 8.82 -5.72
CA GLU A 73 -9.25 8.23 -4.58
C GLU A 73 -8.82 6.78 -4.34
N MET A 74 -8.71 5.98 -5.41
CA MET A 74 -8.21 4.62 -5.35
C MET A 74 -6.80 4.55 -4.73
N LEU A 75 -5.90 5.46 -5.12
CA LEU A 75 -4.56 5.53 -4.57
C LEU A 75 -4.55 5.97 -3.10
N ASP A 76 -5.36 6.99 -2.75
CA ASP A 76 -5.49 7.47 -1.37
C ASP A 76 -6.04 6.37 -0.46
N ASN A 77 -7.03 5.61 -0.93
CA ASN A 77 -7.61 4.47 -0.20
C ASN A 77 -6.60 3.34 -0.03
N TRP A 78 -5.80 3.01 -1.05
CA TRP A 78 -4.73 2.03 -0.90
C TRP A 78 -3.69 2.48 0.15
N ILE A 79 -3.26 3.76 0.12
CA ILE A 79 -2.33 4.31 1.12
C ILE A 79 -2.91 4.22 2.53
N TRP A 80 -4.20 4.56 2.68
CA TRP A 80 -4.89 4.47 3.97
C TRP A 80 -4.93 3.04 4.50
N TRP A 81 -5.30 2.06 3.66
CA TRP A 81 -5.28 0.64 4.04
C TRP A 81 -3.87 0.15 4.39
N ALA A 82 -2.86 0.57 3.65
CA ALA A 82 -1.46 0.23 3.93
C ALA A 82 -0.97 0.81 5.27
N GLU A 83 -1.33 2.06 5.59
CA GLU A 83 -1.04 2.67 6.90
C GLU A 83 -1.78 1.94 8.04
N LEU A 84 -3.04 1.57 7.82
CA LEU A 84 -3.86 0.86 8.80
C LEU A 84 -3.34 -0.56 9.07
N HIS A 85 -2.92 -1.27 8.02
CA HIS A 85 -2.34 -2.62 8.09
C HIS A 85 -1.07 -2.67 8.95
N HIS A 86 -0.30 -1.57 8.99
CA HIS A 86 0.83 -1.41 9.90
C HIS A 86 0.38 -1.13 11.36
N LYS A 87 -0.59 -0.24 11.55
CA LYS A 87 -1.05 0.18 12.90
C LYS A 87 -1.72 -0.93 13.70
N PHE A 88 -2.43 -1.86 13.06
CA PHE A 88 -3.07 -2.96 13.78
C PHE A 88 -2.09 -3.91 14.49
N ASP A 89 -0.80 -3.94 14.09
CA ASP A 89 0.23 -4.73 14.78
C ASP A 89 0.92 -3.97 15.92
N ALA A 90 0.84 -2.63 15.93
CA ALA A 90 1.32 -1.84 17.08
C ALA A 90 0.49 -2.09 18.35
N ALA A 91 -0.70 -2.68 18.22
CA ALA A 91 -1.49 -3.21 19.32
C ALA A 91 -0.92 -4.54 19.89
N ARG A 92 -0.08 -5.25 19.12
CA ARG A 92 0.73 -6.38 19.60
C ARG A 92 1.96 -5.84 20.33
N ARG A 93 1.71 -4.97 21.32
CA ARG A 93 2.70 -4.53 22.29
C ARG A 93 3.37 -5.78 22.85
N ALA A 94 4.69 -5.78 22.83
CA ALA A 94 5.47 -6.73 23.58
C ALA A 94 4.92 -6.78 25.01
N THR A 95 4.68 -7.98 25.54
CA THR A 95 4.23 -8.21 26.92
C THR A 95 5.25 -7.73 27.96
N ASP A 96 6.35 -7.11 27.52
CA ASP A 96 7.39 -6.47 28.32
C ASP A 96 7.44 -4.93 28.16
N GLY A 97 6.40 -4.28 27.63
CA GLY A 97 6.26 -2.81 27.73
C GLY A 97 7.36 -1.97 27.08
N ARG A 98 8.25 -2.56 26.26
CA ARG A 98 9.26 -1.81 25.52
C ARG A 98 8.75 -1.45 24.14
N THR A 99 8.89 -0.18 23.77
CA THR A 99 8.71 0.25 22.39
C THR A 99 9.89 -0.27 21.58
N ASP A 100 9.64 -1.15 20.61
CA ASP A 100 10.62 -1.50 19.60
C ASP A 100 10.85 -0.25 18.75
N CYS A 101 11.95 0.46 19.00
CA CYS A 101 12.27 1.73 18.36
C CYS A 101 13.06 1.41 17.08
N PRO A 102 12.51 1.62 15.86
CA PRO A 102 13.19 1.20 14.65
C PRO A 102 14.06 2.34 14.11
N TYR A 103 15.01 2.87 14.91
CA TYR A 103 16.11 3.70 14.41
C TYR A 103 17.15 3.99 15.51
N ASN A 104 18.06 3.05 15.80
CA ASN A 104 19.26 3.42 16.54
C ASN A 104 20.29 3.95 15.54
N GLY A 105 20.21 5.26 15.28
CA GLY A 105 21.23 6.04 14.56
C GLY A 105 22.55 6.10 15.33
N GLN A 106 23.12 4.96 15.68
CA GLN A 106 24.42 4.84 16.29
C GLN A 106 25.48 5.05 15.19
N PRO A 107 26.25 6.14 15.21
CA PRO A 107 27.51 6.15 14.47
C PRO A 107 28.42 5.04 15.03
N PRO A 108 29.30 4.44 14.21
CA PRO A 108 30.31 3.53 14.73
C PRO A 108 31.12 4.28 15.81
N ALA A 109 31.27 3.64 16.97
CA ALA A 109 32.16 4.12 18.03
C ALA A 109 33.61 4.20 17.49
N PRO A 110 34.44 5.13 18.01
CA PRO A 110 35.75 5.48 17.44
C PRO A 110 36.73 4.32 17.36
#